data_AF-A0A7X4IWW1-F1
#
_entry.id   AF-A0A7X4IWW1-F1
#
_cell.length_a   1.000
_cell.length_b   1.000
_cell.length_c   1.000
_cell.angle_alpha   90.00
_cell.angle_beta   90.00
_cell.angle_gamma   90.00
#
_symmetry.space_group_name_H-M   'P 1'
#
loop_
_entity.id
_entity.type
_entity.pdbx_description
1 polymer ?
#
loop_
_entity_poly.entity_id
_entity_poly.type
_entity_poly.pdbx_seq_one_letter_code
_entity_poly.pdbx_strand_id
1 'polypeptide(L)'
;MERRGGHRAPAARAWHRALDGADVPDVPAPPPGRAPHGRRRPEPRDDAPLRPRRSGDSRRGRAHREALAPLGDPRLLVPVAQRGRDPADRRARVSILIDEATRILVLGITGREAVSFTRDILDYGGQVVAGVTPGRGGRDVHGVPVYDTVREAVEAHEPDAAVIAVPPRALRDASFECIAYGIPLVVIVTERVPRLDAAQVVELAAREGVRVIGPNSMGLISPGKAKVGSVGGPAADTARSFVPGSVGIMSRSGGMTTEIASLLVQHGLGVSTAISIGGDPIIGSSFASLLPLFEEDPETEAVVTF
;
A
#
# COMPACT_ATOMS: atom_id res chain seq x y z
N MET A 1 47.61 53.08 -10.31
CA MET A 1 46.25 53.31 -10.84
C MET A 1 45.70 51.94 -11.21
N GLU A 2 44.89 51.35 -10.32
CA GLU A 2 43.41 51.26 -10.45
C GLU A 2 42.96 50.45 -11.68
N ARG A 3 41.94 49.59 -11.67
CA ARG A 3 41.15 48.80 -10.71
C ARG A 3 40.11 48.07 -11.59
N ARG A 4 39.48 47.01 -11.06
CA ARG A 4 38.25 46.30 -11.53
C ARG A 4 38.49 45.31 -12.68
N GLY A 5 38.14 44.02 -12.61
CA GLY A 5 36.99 43.32 -12.00
C GLY A 5 36.24 42.63 -13.15
N GLY A 6 35.71 41.41 -13.12
CA GLY A 6 35.57 40.33 -12.15
C GLY A 6 35.02 39.10 -12.90
N HIS A 7 34.90 37.99 -12.16
CA HIS A 7 34.13 36.77 -12.46
C HIS A 7 34.49 35.91 -13.68
N ARG A 8 35.28 34.86 -13.42
CA ARG A 8 35.15 33.55 -14.07
C ARG A 8 34.84 32.49 -13.01
N ALA A 9 33.76 31.75 -13.20
CA ALA A 9 33.48 30.52 -12.47
C ALA A 9 34.49 29.44 -12.87
N PRO A 10 35.07 28.66 -11.93
CA PRO A 10 35.83 27.47 -12.30
C PRO A 10 34.92 26.25 -12.42
N ALA A 11 35.10 25.55 -13.55
CA ALA A 11 34.49 24.28 -13.86
C ALA A 11 34.86 23.19 -12.84
N ALA A 12 33.86 22.41 -12.43
CA ALA A 12 34.04 21.15 -11.73
C ALA A 12 34.74 20.13 -12.66
N ARG A 13 36.04 19.90 -12.41
CA ARG A 13 36.80 18.75 -12.91
C ARG A 13 37.51 18.10 -11.73
N ALA A 14 36.92 17.04 -11.20
CA ALA A 14 37.59 16.01 -10.40
C ALA A 14 36.69 14.76 -10.44
N TRP A 15 37.26 13.58 -10.27
CA TRP A 15 36.62 12.25 -10.31
C TRP A 15 36.55 11.55 -11.67
N HIS A 16 37.70 11.40 -12.34
CA HIS A 16 37.98 10.21 -13.15
C HIS A 16 39.49 9.92 -13.10
N ARG A 17 39.89 9.15 -12.09
CA ARG A 17 41.11 8.32 -12.09
C ARG A 17 41.15 7.47 -10.82
N ALA A 18 40.67 6.22 -10.94
CA ALA A 18 41.09 5.07 -10.13
C ALA A 18 40.22 3.86 -10.49
N LEU A 19 40.41 3.26 -11.67
CA LEU A 19 40.08 1.85 -11.97
C LEU A 19 40.87 1.39 -13.21
N ASP A 20 42.18 1.66 -13.24
CA ASP A 20 43.10 0.94 -14.14
C ASP A 20 43.84 -0.10 -13.27
N GLY A 21 43.55 -1.39 -13.47
CA GLY A 21 44.37 -2.46 -12.90
C GLY A 21 43.65 -3.58 -12.13
N ALA A 22 42.45 -3.98 -12.52
CA ALA A 22 41.89 -5.27 -12.07
C ALA A 22 41.60 -6.15 -13.30
N ASP A 23 42.34 -7.26 -13.40
CA ASP A 23 42.10 -8.33 -14.38
C ASP A 23 40.68 -8.87 -14.25
N VAL A 24 39.85 -8.59 -15.26
CA VAL A 24 38.52 -9.19 -15.41
C VAL A 24 38.69 -10.46 -16.25
N PRO A 25 38.38 -11.67 -15.74
CA PRO A 25 38.47 -12.88 -16.53
C PRO A 25 37.42 -12.89 -17.66
N ASP A 26 37.85 -13.37 -18.83
CA ASP A 26 37.07 -13.43 -20.07
C ASP A 26 35.79 -14.28 -19.90
N VAL A 27 34.62 -13.68 -20.14
CA VAL A 27 33.33 -14.37 -20.14
C VAL A 27 33.05 -14.89 -21.55
N PRO A 28 32.89 -16.21 -21.77
CA PRO A 28 32.63 -16.74 -23.10
C PRO A 28 31.25 -16.31 -23.62
N ALA A 29 31.19 -15.96 -24.90
CA ALA A 29 29.96 -15.58 -25.59
C ALA A 29 28.91 -16.73 -25.57
N PRO A 30 27.61 -16.41 -25.44
CA PRO A 30 26.57 -17.43 -25.43
C PRO A 30 26.45 -18.12 -26.81
N PRO A 31 26.10 -19.42 -26.84
CA PRO A 31 25.99 -20.16 -28.09
C PRO A 31 24.81 -19.68 -28.94
N PRO A 32 24.87 -19.81 -30.28
CA PRO A 32 23.81 -19.36 -31.18
C PRO A 32 22.52 -20.16 -30.94
N GLY A 33 21.42 -19.43 -30.75
CA GLY A 33 20.10 -19.98 -30.49
C GLY A 33 19.58 -20.88 -31.62
N ARG A 34 19.02 -22.04 -31.24
CA ARG A 34 18.31 -22.92 -32.17
C ARG A 34 17.02 -22.27 -32.65
N ALA A 35 16.76 -22.34 -33.95
CA ALA A 35 15.52 -21.88 -34.58
C ALA A 35 14.28 -22.61 -34.01
N PRO A 36 13.14 -21.93 -33.83
CA PRO A 36 11.94 -22.56 -33.31
C PRO A 36 11.29 -23.48 -34.35
N HIS A 37 11.02 -24.71 -33.95
CA HIS A 37 10.23 -25.68 -34.71
C HIS A 37 8.81 -25.14 -34.99
N GLY A 38 8.43 -25.18 -36.27
CA GLY A 38 7.13 -24.72 -36.76
C GLY A 38 5.96 -25.44 -36.11
N ARG A 39 5.08 -24.67 -35.46
CA ARG A 39 3.73 -25.11 -35.11
C ARG A 39 2.79 -24.75 -36.26
N ARG A 40 2.16 -25.76 -36.83
CA ARG A 40 1.12 -25.63 -37.86
C ARG A 40 -0.05 -24.79 -37.32
N ARG A 41 -0.51 -23.83 -38.12
CA ARG A 41 -1.75 -23.06 -37.88
C ARG A 41 -2.96 -24.01 -37.88
N PRO A 42 -3.91 -23.91 -36.94
CA PRO A 42 -5.24 -24.47 -37.13
C PRO A 42 -6.07 -23.53 -38.02
N GLU A 43 -6.82 -24.13 -38.95
CA GLU A 43 -7.72 -23.45 -39.90
C GLU A 43 -8.91 -22.76 -39.20
N PRO A 44 -9.53 -21.74 -39.84
CA PRO A 44 -10.65 -21.01 -39.26
C PRO A 44 -11.93 -21.88 -39.30
N ARG A 45 -12.64 -21.94 -38.17
CA ARG A 45 -13.97 -22.54 -38.10
C ARG A 45 -15.03 -21.46 -38.36
N ASP A 46 -16.00 -21.83 -39.18
CA ASP A 46 -17.15 -21.02 -39.59
C ASP A 46 -17.94 -20.42 -38.42
N ASP A 47 -18.16 -19.10 -38.50
CA ASP A 47 -19.05 -18.34 -37.63
C ASP A 47 -20.52 -18.56 -38.04
N ALA A 48 -21.28 -19.28 -37.19
CA ALA A 48 -22.73 -19.28 -37.25
C ALA A 48 -23.30 -18.28 -36.22
N PRO A 49 -24.30 -17.44 -36.58
CA PRO A 49 -24.77 -16.36 -35.72
C PRO A 49 -25.56 -16.86 -34.52
N LEU A 50 -25.09 -16.54 -33.31
CA LEU A 50 -25.82 -16.75 -32.05
C LEU A 50 -27.02 -15.79 -31.98
N ARG A 51 -28.24 -16.36 -32.00
CA ARG A 51 -29.49 -15.62 -31.75
C ARG A 51 -29.58 -15.14 -30.30
N PRO A 52 -30.15 -13.96 -30.01
CA PRO A 52 -30.26 -13.45 -28.66
C PRO A 52 -31.30 -14.25 -27.86
N ARG A 53 -30.89 -14.78 -26.70
CA ARG A 53 -31.82 -15.33 -25.71
C ARG A 53 -32.52 -14.18 -24.98
N ARG A 54 -33.85 -14.27 -24.90
CA ARG A 54 -34.74 -13.32 -24.22
C ARG A 54 -34.37 -13.20 -22.74
N SER A 55 -34.19 -11.96 -22.29
CA SER A 55 -34.01 -11.56 -20.89
C SER A 55 -35.31 -11.76 -20.11
N GLY A 56 -35.28 -12.68 -19.15
CA GLY A 56 -36.25 -12.77 -18.06
C GLY A 56 -35.61 -12.27 -16.77
N ASP A 57 -36.36 -11.44 -16.05
CA ASP A 57 -36.11 -10.92 -14.70
C ASP A 57 -35.25 -9.64 -14.57
N SER A 58 -35.90 -8.50 -14.80
CA SER A 58 -35.36 -7.13 -14.72
C SER A 58 -35.58 -6.44 -13.36
N ARG A 59 -35.68 -7.19 -12.26
CA ARG A 59 -35.92 -6.61 -10.92
C ARG A 59 -34.73 -6.60 -9.96
N ARG A 60 -33.61 -7.28 -10.25
CA ARG A 60 -32.42 -7.30 -9.37
C ARG A 60 -31.31 -6.31 -9.75
N GLY A 61 -31.39 -5.69 -10.93
CA GLY A 61 -30.37 -4.75 -11.45
C GLY A 61 -30.62 -3.26 -11.18
N ARG A 62 -31.75 -2.88 -10.57
CA ARG A 62 -32.03 -1.47 -10.24
C ARG A 62 -31.45 -1.02 -8.90
N ALA A 63 -31.39 -1.91 -7.90
CA ALA A 63 -30.91 -1.57 -6.57
C ALA A 63 -29.43 -1.15 -6.53
N HIS A 64 -28.61 -1.66 -7.45
CA HIS A 64 -27.18 -1.32 -7.50
C HIS A 64 -26.87 -0.03 -8.28
N ARG A 65 -27.84 0.48 -9.05
CA ARG A 65 -27.67 1.64 -9.93
C ARG A 65 -28.28 2.92 -9.35
N GLU A 66 -29.11 2.80 -8.31
CA GLU A 66 -29.65 3.92 -7.52
C GLU A 66 -28.72 4.35 -6.35
N ALA A 67 -27.70 3.57 -6.01
CA ALA A 67 -26.74 3.87 -4.94
C ALA A 67 -25.54 4.75 -5.38
N LEU A 68 -25.46 5.15 -6.65
CA LEU A 68 -24.41 6.00 -7.19
C LEU A 68 -25.03 7.17 -7.97
N ALA A 69 -25.81 7.99 -7.26
CA ALA A 69 -26.02 9.38 -7.69
C ALA A 69 -24.67 10.12 -7.61
N PRO A 70 -24.40 11.10 -8.48
CA PRO A 70 -23.13 11.81 -8.44
C PRO A 70 -22.95 12.44 -7.06
N LEU A 71 -21.81 12.15 -6.42
CA LEU A 71 -21.30 12.81 -5.21
C LEU A 71 -20.98 14.29 -5.50
N GLY A 72 -21.98 15.04 -5.97
CA GLY A 72 -21.86 16.39 -6.50
C GLY A 72 -22.55 17.45 -5.63
N ASP A 73 -23.15 17.08 -4.50
CA ASP A 73 -23.63 18.05 -3.52
C ASP A 73 -22.67 18.10 -2.31
N PRO A 74 -21.79 19.10 -2.22
CA PRO A 74 -20.90 19.28 -1.08
C PRO A 74 -21.64 19.53 0.25
N ARG A 75 -22.98 19.70 0.24
CA ARG A 75 -23.81 19.79 1.46
C ARG A 75 -24.26 18.42 2.00
N LEU A 76 -24.12 17.35 1.20
CA LEU A 76 -24.39 15.96 1.63
C LEU A 76 -23.14 15.27 2.19
N LEU A 77 -21.96 15.92 2.09
CA LEU A 77 -20.78 15.55 2.85
C LEU A 77 -21.00 16.03 4.28
N VAL A 78 -21.62 15.17 5.09
CA VAL A 78 -21.67 15.37 6.54
C VAL A 78 -20.22 15.40 7.02
N PRO A 79 -19.77 16.45 7.74
CA PRO A 79 -18.46 16.44 8.36
C PRO A 79 -18.32 15.16 9.17
N VAL A 80 -17.22 14.42 8.99
CA VAL A 80 -16.91 13.27 9.84
C VAL A 80 -16.88 13.79 11.27
N ALA A 81 -17.98 13.57 11.99
CA ALA A 81 -18.01 13.78 13.42
C ALA A 81 -16.89 12.90 13.97
N GLN A 82 -15.89 13.52 14.58
CA GLN A 82 -14.78 12.85 15.26
C GLN A 82 -15.39 11.96 16.36
N ARG A 83 -15.79 10.74 16.00
CA ARG A 83 -16.36 9.79 16.93
C ARG A 83 -15.22 9.12 17.68
N GLY A 84 -15.04 9.55 18.93
CA GLY A 84 -14.93 8.65 20.07
C GLY A 84 -13.65 7.86 20.27
N ARG A 85 -12.49 8.53 20.37
CA ARG A 85 -11.43 8.13 21.33
C ARG A 85 -10.62 9.37 21.69
N ASP A 86 -10.23 9.51 22.95
CA ASP A 86 -9.51 10.67 23.47
C ASP A 86 -8.21 10.90 22.67
N PRO A 87 -7.96 12.10 22.10
CA PRO A 87 -6.68 12.45 21.48
C PRO A 87 -5.48 12.21 22.41
N ALA A 88 -5.68 12.25 23.73
CA ALA A 88 -4.65 11.92 24.72
C ALA A 88 -4.26 10.42 24.71
N ASP A 89 -5.20 9.52 24.36
CA ASP A 89 -4.94 8.08 24.24
C ASP A 89 -4.08 7.75 23.01
N ARG A 90 -4.02 8.65 22.02
CA ARG A 90 -3.09 8.57 20.87
C ARG A 90 -1.67 9.04 21.20
N ARG A 91 -1.51 9.93 22.19
CA ARG A 91 -0.21 10.52 22.58
C ARG A 91 0.68 9.61 23.42
N ALA A 92 0.14 8.49 23.91
CA ALA A 92 0.88 7.51 24.72
C ALA A 92 1.43 6.33 23.90
N ARG A 93 1.24 6.32 22.58
CA ARG A 93 1.49 5.15 21.72
C ARG A 93 2.86 5.27 21.08
N VAL A 94 3.77 4.40 21.50
CA VAL A 94 5.14 4.36 21.03
C VAL A 94 5.16 3.51 19.75
N SER A 95 5.12 4.14 18.58
CA SER A 95 5.33 3.61 17.22
C SER A 95 4.58 4.51 16.22
N ILE A 96 4.95 4.44 14.94
CA ILE A 96 4.38 5.33 13.92
C ILE A 96 3.18 4.67 13.24
N LEU A 97 2.04 5.36 13.28
CA LEU A 97 0.75 5.03 12.63
C LEU A 97 0.02 3.76 13.10
N ILE A 98 0.73 2.72 13.54
CA ILE A 98 0.17 1.43 13.94
C ILE A 98 0.84 0.88 15.20
N ASP A 99 0.09 0.11 15.97
CA ASP A 99 0.47 -0.57 17.22
C ASP A 99 -0.25 -1.92 17.35
N GLU A 100 0.04 -2.68 18.41
CA GLU A 100 -0.56 -3.97 18.73
C GLU A 100 -2.10 -3.94 18.94
N ALA A 101 -2.67 -2.76 19.19
CA ALA A 101 -4.11 -2.56 19.38
C ALA A 101 -4.83 -2.11 18.10
N THR A 102 -4.09 -1.93 17.00
CA THR A 102 -4.63 -1.43 15.73
C THR A 102 -5.56 -2.46 15.10
N ARG A 103 -6.85 -2.11 15.00
CA ARG A 103 -7.87 -2.94 14.35
C ARG A 103 -7.86 -2.73 12.84
N ILE A 104 -7.65 -3.79 12.09
CA ILE A 104 -7.44 -3.76 10.63
C ILE A 104 -8.67 -4.27 9.89
N LEU A 105 -9.16 -3.45 8.96
CA LEU A 105 -10.15 -3.82 7.95
C LEU A 105 -9.45 -4.21 6.63
N VAL A 106 -9.83 -5.30 5.99
CA VAL A 106 -9.29 -5.67 4.66
C VAL A 106 -10.35 -5.58 3.57
N LEU A 107 -10.21 -4.64 2.64
CA LEU A 107 -11.06 -4.51 1.48
C LEU A 107 -10.54 -5.40 0.34
N GLY A 108 -11.42 -6.23 -0.20
CA GLY A 108 -11.05 -7.26 -1.16
C GLY A 108 -10.54 -8.54 -0.50
N ILE A 109 -10.81 -8.76 0.79
CA ILE A 109 -10.27 -9.87 1.62
C ILE A 109 -10.39 -11.27 0.98
N THR A 110 -11.42 -11.50 0.15
CA THR A 110 -11.64 -12.79 -0.52
C THR A 110 -10.88 -12.95 -1.85
N GLY A 111 -10.09 -11.94 -2.25
CA GLY A 111 -9.18 -11.99 -3.40
C GLY A 111 -7.90 -12.75 -3.05
N ARG A 112 -7.27 -13.39 -4.05
CA ARG A 112 -6.13 -14.30 -3.84
C ARG A 112 -5.00 -13.70 -3.00
N GLU A 113 -4.57 -12.50 -3.34
CA GLU A 113 -3.49 -11.81 -2.65
C GLU A 113 -3.91 -11.41 -1.22
N ALA A 114 -5.12 -10.87 -1.08
CA ALA A 114 -5.65 -10.48 0.22
C ALA A 114 -5.85 -11.67 1.17
N VAL A 115 -6.30 -12.82 0.67
CA VAL A 115 -6.37 -14.06 1.46
C VAL A 115 -4.98 -14.45 1.97
N SER A 116 -3.93 -14.28 1.16
CA SER A 116 -2.55 -14.60 1.56
C SER A 116 -2.05 -13.65 2.63
N PHE A 117 -2.00 -12.34 2.38
CA PHE A 117 -1.45 -11.41 3.37
C PHE A 117 -2.33 -11.30 4.62
N THR A 118 -3.64 -11.57 4.54
CA THR A 118 -4.50 -11.63 5.74
C THR A 118 -4.04 -12.75 6.66
N ARG A 119 -3.66 -13.91 6.10
CA ARG A 119 -3.05 -14.99 6.89
C ARG A 119 -1.75 -14.52 7.52
N ASP A 120 -0.89 -13.88 6.75
CA ASP A 120 0.41 -13.40 7.21
C ASP A 120 0.30 -12.34 8.32
N ILE A 121 -0.69 -11.43 8.23
CA ILE A 121 -0.97 -10.43 9.29
C ILE A 121 -1.42 -11.16 10.56
N LEU A 122 -2.36 -12.10 10.45
CA LEU A 122 -2.87 -12.86 11.60
C LEU A 122 -1.77 -13.71 12.25
N ASP A 123 -0.93 -14.39 11.45
CA ASP A 123 0.17 -15.22 11.96
C ASP A 123 1.29 -14.39 12.59
N TYR A 124 1.44 -13.13 12.17
CA TYR A 124 2.35 -12.19 12.84
C TYR A 124 1.77 -11.61 14.14
N GLY A 125 0.48 -11.81 14.41
CA GLY A 125 -0.22 -11.31 15.60
C GLY A 125 -1.03 -10.02 15.39
N GLY A 126 -1.20 -9.57 14.15
CA GLY A 126 -2.01 -8.39 13.83
C GLY A 126 -3.52 -8.65 13.97
N GLN A 127 -4.28 -7.60 14.28
CA GLN A 127 -5.72 -7.68 14.57
C GLN A 127 -6.56 -7.40 13.33
N VAL A 128 -6.74 -8.39 12.44
CA VAL A 128 -7.72 -8.26 11.34
C VAL A 128 -9.12 -8.53 11.89
N VAL A 129 -9.92 -7.47 12.05
CA VAL A 129 -11.24 -7.54 12.72
C VAL A 129 -12.37 -7.85 11.74
N ALA A 130 -12.23 -7.42 10.49
CA ALA A 130 -13.23 -7.63 9.46
C ALA A 130 -12.60 -7.55 8.07
N GLY A 131 -13.32 -8.06 7.08
CA GLY A 131 -13.04 -7.77 5.69
C GLY A 131 -14.30 -7.43 4.90
N VAL A 132 -14.11 -6.82 3.75
CA VAL A 132 -15.19 -6.42 2.85
C VAL A 132 -14.99 -7.05 1.49
N THR A 133 -16.02 -7.68 0.95
CA THR A 133 -16.11 -8.01 -0.47
C THR A 133 -17.57 -7.96 -0.89
N PRO A 134 -17.97 -6.98 -1.72
CA PRO A 134 -19.35 -6.87 -2.17
C PRO A 134 -19.88 -8.15 -2.83
N GLY A 135 -21.06 -8.61 -2.40
CA GLY A 135 -21.70 -9.84 -2.83
C GLY A 135 -21.17 -11.10 -2.13
N ARG A 136 -20.37 -10.95 -1.07
CA ARG A 136 -19.80 -12.06 -0.29
C ARG A 136 -19.92 -11.86 1.23
N GLY A 137 -20.79 -10.94 1.66
CA GLY A 137 -21.16 -10.80 3.06
C GLY A 137 -21.64 -12.12 3.70
N GLY A 138 -21.35 -12.29 4.99
CA GLY A 138 -21.71 -13.47 5.77
C GLY A 138 -20.75 -14.67 5.62
N ARG A 139 -19.65 -14.52 4.88
CA ARG A 139 -18.56 -15.50 4.81
C ARG A 139 -17.49 -15.20 5.85
N ASP A 140 -16.52 -16.10 5.98
CA ASP A 140 -15.26 -15.84 6.67
C ASP A 140 -14.04 -16.05 5.76
N VAL A 141 -12.93 -15.41 6.12
CA VAL A 141 -11.58 -15.68 5.60
C VAL A 141 -10.65 -15.83 6.79
N HIS A 142 -10.11 -17.03 7.02
CA HIS A 142 -9.25 -17.34 8.18
C HIS A 142 -9.90 -16.99 9.53
N GLY A 143 -11.23 -17.15 9.63
CA GLY A 143 -11.99 -16.78 10.82
C GLY A 143 -12.35 -15.29 10.93
N VAL A 144 -11.96 -14.46 9.96
CA VAL A 144 -12.33 -13.03 9.90
C VAL A 144 -13.69 -12.88 9.19
N PRO A 145 -14.69 -12.22 9.81
CA PRO A 145 -16.01 -12.04 9.19
C PRO A 145 -15.94 -11.12 7.97
N VAL A 146 -16.66 -11.48 6.91
CA VAL A 146 -16.76 -10.73 5.66
C VAL A 146 -18.10 -10.02 5.56
N TYR A 147 -18.07 -8.74 5.22
CA TYR A 147 -19.22 -7.86 5.01
C TYR A 147 -19.35 -7.45 3.53
N ASP A 148 -20.53 -6.98 3.14
CA ASP A 148 -20.77 -6.48 1.79
C ASP A 148 -20.31 -5.02 1.64
N THR A 149 -20.35 -4.24 2.73
CA THR A 149 -19.99 -2.82 2.73
C THR A 149 -19.02 -2.45 3.84
N VAL A 150 -18.28 -1.36 3.67
CA VAL A 150 -17.42 -0.79 4.73
C VAL A 150 -18.28 -0.28 5.88
N ARG A 151 -19.46 0.26 5.60
CA ARG A 151 -20.40 0.72 6.64
C ARG A 151 -20.68 -0.37 7.68
N GLU A 152 -21.11 -1.54 7.22
CA GLU A 152 -21.46 -2.65 8.11
C GLU A 152 -20.24 -3.10 8.93
N ALA A 153 -19.06 -3.16 8.30
CA ALA A 153 -17.83 -3.53 9.00
C ALA A 153 -17.42 -2.49 10.05
N VAL A 154 -17.56 -1.19 9.74
CA VAL A 154 -17.25 -0.10 10.68
C VAL A 154 -18.21 -0.06 11.84
N GLU A 155 -19.52 -0.21 11.59
CA GLU A 155 -20.55 -0.25 12.63
C GLU A 155 -20.36 -1.43 13.60
N ALA A 156 -19.83 -2.55 13.12
CA ALA A 156 -19.62 -3.74 13.93
C ALA A 156 -18.26 -3.78 14.66
N HIS A 157 -17.19 -3.22 14.05
CA HIS A 157 -15.81 -3.46 14.50
C HIS A 157 -14.96 -2.21 14.73
N GLU A 158 -15.40 -1.05 14.24
CA GLU A 158 -14.73 0.25 14.38
C GLU A 158 -13.21 0.21 14.03
N PRO A 159 -12.82 -0.17 12.81
CA PRO A 159 -11.42 -0.35 12.44
C PRO A 159 -10.62 0.96 12.50
N ASP A 160 -9.36 0.87 12.95
CA ASP A 160 -8.41 1.97 13.02
C ASP A 160 -7.61 2.13 11.72
N ALA A 161 -7.48 1.06 10.94
CA ALA A 161 -6.81 1.05 9.66
C ALA A 161 -7.55 0.20 8.62
N ALA A 162 -7.44 0.57 7.35
CA ALA A 162 -7.93 -0.22 6.22
C ALA A 162 -6.80 -0.60 5.26
N VAL A 163 -6.78 -1.84 4.79
CA VAL A 163 -5.93 -2.32 3.69
C VAL A 163 -6.80 -2.52 2.46
N ILE A 164 -6.49 -1.82 1.38
CA ILE A 164 -7.22 -1.89 0.11
C ILE A 164 -6.43 -2.77 -0.87
N ALA A 165 -6.98 -3.95 -1.16
CA ALA A 165 -6.45 -4.92 -2.11
C ALA A 165 -7.52 -5.30 -3.16
N VAL A 166 -8.19 -4.28 -3.70
CA VAL A 166 -9.22 -4.43 -4.75
C VAL A 166 -8.61 -4.23 -6.14
N PRO A 167 -9.26 -4.67 -7.24
CA PRO A 167 -8.80 -4.36 -8.59
C PRO A 167 -8.71 -2.83 -8.83
N PRO A 168 -7.78 -2.34 -9.68
CA PRO A 168 -7.55 -0.90 -9.88
C PRO A 168 -8.80 -0.09 -10.18
N ARG A 169 -9.71 -0.64 -11.00
CA ARG A 169 -10.98 0.00 -11.37
C ARG A 169 -11.95 0.25 -10.20
N ALA A 170 -11.76 -0.44 -9.09
CA ALA A 170 -12.61 -0.35 -7.90
C ALA A 170 -11.94 0.43 -6.76
N LEU A 171 -10.67 0.83 -6.94
CA LEU A 171 -9.89 1.46 -5.89
C LEU A 171 -10.53 2.76 -5.39
N ARG A 172 -10.89 3.65 -6.32
CA ARG A 172 -11.41 4.97 -5.95
C ARG A 172 -12.62 4.85 -5.04
N ASP A 173 -13.60 4.06 -5.46
CA ASP A 173 -14.85 3.90 -4.73
C ASP A 173 -14.61 3.22 -3.37
N ALA A 174 -13.74 2.20 -3.31
CA ALA A 174 -13.34 1.56 -2.05
C ALA A 174 -12.63 2.53 -1.09
N SER A 175 -11.76 3.40 -1.61
CA SER A 175 -11.03 4.40 -0.82
C SER A 175 -11.96 5.49 -0.31
N PHE A 176 -12.85 5.97 -1.18
CA PHE A 176 -13.87 6.96 -0.82
C PHE A 176 -14.78 6.43 0.28
N GLU A 177 -15.16 5.16 0.21
CA GLU A 177 -15.96 4.52 1.26
C GLU A 177 -15.22 4.50 2.60
N CYS A 178 -13.94 4.09 2.62
CA CYS A 178 -13.12 4.12 3.84
C CYS A 178 -13.01 5.53 4.45
N ILE A 179 -12.76 6.54 3.60
CA ILE A 179 -12.62 7.93 4.03
C ILE A 179 -13.96 8.46 4.58
N ALA A 180 -15.06 8.21 3.87
CA ALA A 180 -16.39 8.68 4.27
C ALA A 180 -16.88 8.08 5.60
N TYR A 181 -16.47 6.85 5.92
CA TYR A 181 -16.76 6.23 7.22
C TYR A 181 -15.68 6.47 8.28
N GLY A 182 -14.75 7.39 8.03
CA GLY A 182 -13.85 7.93 9.05
C GLY A 182 -12.72 7.02 9.48
N ILE A 183 -12.30 6.06 8.63
CA ILE A 183 -11.12 5.23 8.92
C ILE A 183 -9.87 6.12 8.77
N PRO A 184 -9.08 6.33 9.84
CA PRO A 184 -8.04 7.37 9.86
C PRO A 184 -6.78 7.00 9.07
N LEU A 185 -6.51 5.70 8.85
CA LEU A 185 -5.39 5.19 8.06
C LEU A 185 -5.87 4.26 6.95
N VAL A 186 -5.49 4.56 5.71
CA VAL A 186 -5.79 3.75 4.53
C VAL A 186 -4.48 3.35 3.83
N VAL A 187 -4.23 2.05 3.74
CA VAL A 187 -3.07 1.46 3.06
C VAL A 187 -3.52 0.84 1.75
N ILE A 188 -2.99 1.33 0.64
CA ILE A 188 -3.39 0.92 -0.70
C ILE A 188 -2.30 0.04 -1.32
N VAL A 189 -2.59 -1.27 -1.39
CA VAL A 189 -1.69 -2.27 -1.98
C VAL A 189 -1.81 -2.32 -3.49
N THR A 190 -3.01 -2.07 -4.02
CA THR A 190 -3.31 -2.11 -5.45
C THR A 190 -2.33 -1.27 -6.28
N GLU A 191 -1.77 -1.89 -7.32
CA GLU A 191 -0.87 -1.23 -8.28
C GLU A 191 -1.59 -0.80 -9.57
N ARG A 192 -0.93 0.05 -10.36
CA ARG A 192 -1.38 0.48 -11.71
C ARG A 192 -2.74 1.17 -11.66
N VAL A 193 -2.92 2.01 -10.67
CA VAL A 193 -4.14 2.78 -10.47
C VAL A 193 -4.21 3.87 -11.54
N PRO A 194 -5.39 4.12 -12.16
CA PRO A 194 -5.57 5.29 -13.02
C PRO A 194 -5.17 6.57 -12.26
N ARG A 195 -4.32 7.40 -12.87
CA ARG A 195 -3.76 8.60 -12.20
C ARG A 195 -4.84 9.55 -11.67
N LEU A 196 -5.96 9.68 -12.39
CA LEU A 196 -7.07 10.50 -11.96
C LEU A 196 -7.72 9.96 -10.69
N ASP A 197 -7.92 8.64 -10.59
CA ASP A 197 -8.48 8.00 -9.41
C ASP A 197 -7.55 8.19 -8.20
N ALA A 198 -6.24 7.98 -8.38
CA ALA A 198 -5.26 8.22 -7.33
C ALA A 198 -5.27 9.69 -6.86
N ALA A 199 -5.27 10.66 -7.79
CA ALA A 199 -5.32 12.08 -7.45
C ALA A 199 -6.60 12.45 -6.67
N GLN A 200 -7.75 11.91 -7.07
CA GLN A 200 -9.02 12.13 -6.38
C GLN A 200 -9.02 11.55 -4.96
N VAL A 201 -8.45 10.36 -4.76
CA VAL A 201 -8.31 9.74 -3.43
C VAL A 201 -7.39 10.56 -2.53
N VAL A 202 -6.22 10.98 -3.03
CA VAL A 202 -5.27 11.78 -2.25
C VAL A 202 -5.87 13.13 -1.84
N GLU A 203 -6.55 13.81 -2.77
CA GLU A 203 -7.22 15.09 -2.48
C GLU A 203 -8.33 14.95 -1.43
N LEU A 204 -9.19 13.94 -1.57
CA LEU A 204 -10.26 13.70 -0.61
C LEU A 204 -9.68 13.36 0.77
N ALA A 205 -8.69 12.47 0.83
CA ALA A 205 -8.06 12.07 2.08
C ALA A 205 -7.43 13.27 2.80
N ALA A 206 -6.76 14.16 2.07
CA ALA A 206 -6.18 15.38 2.63
C ALA A 206 -7.25 16.31 3.22
N ARG A 207 -8.39 16.48 2.55
CA ARG A 207 -9.52 17.31 3.04
C ARG A 207 -10.14 16.75 4.31
N GLU A 208 -10.27 15.43 4.39
CA GLU A 208 -10.90 14.74 5.53
C GLU A 208 -9.91 14.38 6.65
N GLY A 209 -8.62 14.73 6.50
CA GLY A 209 -7.59 14.43 7.50
C GLY A 209 -7.26 12.94 7.63
N VAL A 210 -7.53 12.15 6.59
CA VAL A 210 -7.21 10.72 6.53
C VAL A 210 -5.81 10.52 5.96
N ARG A 211 -5.01 9.66 6.60
CA ARG A 211 -3.68 9.31 6.10
C ARG A 211 -3.78 8.18 5.08
N VAL A 212 -3.16 8.38 3.91
CA VAL A 212 -3.06 7.36 2.86
C VAL A 212 -1.60 6.94 2.66
N ILE A 213 -1.33 5.63 2.70
CA ILE A 213 -0.06 5.02 2.30
C ILE A 213 -0.29 4.27 0.99
N GLY A 214 0.58 4.45 -0.02
CA GLY A 214 0.35 3.98 -1.38
C GLY A 214 -0.34 5.01 -2.28
N PRO A 215 -0.85 4.62 -3.47
CA PRO A 215 -0.99 3.24 -3.98
C PRO A 215 0.32 2.51 -4.26
N ASN A 216 0.21 1.23 -4.63
CA ASN A 216 1.36 0.36 -4.92
C ASN A 216 2.33 0.29 -3.72
N SER A 217 1.76 0.08 -2.53
CA SER A 217 2.49 -0.03 -1.26
C SER A 217 2.41 -1.46 -0.75
N MET A 218 3.52 -1.99 -0.23
CA MET A 218 3.47 -3.25 0.54
C MET A 218 2.91 -3.04 1.95
N GLY A 219 2.67 -1.80 2.35
CA GLY A 219 2.18 -1.40 3.66
C GLY A 219 3.31 -1.01 4.62
N LEU A 220 3.10 -1.28 5.91
CA LEU A 220 3.98 -0.84 6.98
C LEU A 220 4.01 -1.82 8.15
N ILE A 221 5.09 -1.78 8.92
CA ILE A 221 5.33 -2.66 10.05
C ILE A 221 6.07 -1.93 11.17
N SER A 222 5.58 -2.12 12.39
CA SER A 222 6.27 -1.78 13.64
C SER A 222 6.64 -3.12 14.29
N PRO A 223 7.93 -3.52 14.27
CA PRO A 223 8.32 -4.88 14.64
C PRO A 223 7.89 -5.25 16.07
N GLY A 224 7.33 -6.44 16.23
CA GLY A 224 6.82 -6.92 17.52
C GLY A 224 5.50 -6.29 17.97
N LYS A 225 4.95 -5.32 17.21
CA LYS A 225 3.69 -4.63 17.52
C LYS A 225 2.61 -4.99 16.51
N ALA A 226 2.76 -4.56 15.26
CA ALA A 226 1.81 -4.84 14.20
C ALA A 226 2.42 -4.74 12.80
N LYS A 227 1.80 -5.45 11.85
CA LYS A 227 2.03 -5.28 10.41
C LYS A 227 0.70 -5.04 9.69
N VAL A 228 0.72 -4.19 8.68
CA VAL A 228 -0.42 -3.86 7.83
C VAL A 228 0.01 -3.99 6.38
N GLY A 229 -0.73 -4.76 5.59
CA GLY A 229 -0.38 -5.09 4.21
C GLY A 229 0.49 -6.34 4.09
N SER A 230 1.21 -6.45 2.98
CA SER A 230 2.02 -7.62 2.60
C SER A 230 3.52 -7.46 2.92
N VAL A 231 3.93 -6.36 3.56
CA VAL A 231 5.32 -6.09 3.96
C VAL A 231 5.94 -7.26 4.72
N GLY A 232 7.17 -7.62 4.38
CA GLY A 232 7.89 -8.75 4.96
C GLY A 232 7.41 -10.14 4.57
N GLY A 233 6.32 -10.27 3.80
CA GLY A 233 5.81 -11.57 3.34
C GLY A 233 5.31 -12.46 4.48
N PRO A 234 5.56 -13.79 4.43
CA PRO A 234 5.15 -14.71 5.49
C PRO A 234 5.64 -14.29 6.87
N ALA A 235 4.87 -14.61 7.92
CA ALA A 235 5.18 -14.17 9.29
C ALA A 235 6.58 -14.60 9.77
N ALA A 236 7.03 -15.82 9.41
CA ALA A 236 8.36 -16.32 9.77
C ALA A 236 9.49 -15.51 9.12
N ASP A 237 9.33 -15.12 7.86
CA ASP A 237 10.32 -14.28 7.16
C ASP A 237 10.27 -12.84 7.68
N THR A 238 9.06 -12.32 7.92
CA THR A 238 8.85 -11.01 8.52
C THR A 238 9.59 -10.91 9.86
N ALA A 239 9.45 -11.88 10.75
CA ALA A 239 10.10 -11.88 12.06
C ALA A 239 11.64 -11.96 11.98
N ARG A 240 12.21 -12.46 10.88
CA ARG A 240 13.66 -12.49 10.65
C ARG A 240 14.19 -11.17 10.10
N SER A 241 13.43 -10.53 9.21
CA SER A 241 13.86 -9.28 8.55
C SER A 241 13.56 -8.04 9.37
N PHE A 242 12.52 -8.08 10.21
CA PHE A 242 12.05 -6.95 11.00
C PHE A 242 12.17 -7.29 12.49
N VAL A 243 13.31 -6.93 13.07
CA VAL A 243 13.59 -7.05 14.51
C VAL A 243 13.47 -5.67 15.16
N PRO A 244 12.89 -5.54 16.37
CA PRO A 244 12.78 -4.25 17.06
C PRO A 244 14.13 -3.55 17.24
N GLY A 245 14.17 -2.23 17.02
CA GLY A 245 15.32 -1.36 17.26
C GLY A 245 15.01 0.09 16.91
N SER A 246 16.03 0.92 16.70
CA SER A 246 15.87 2.38 16.62
C SER A 246 15.95 3.01 15.23
N VAL A 247 15.98 2.20 14.15
CA VAL A 247 16.09 2.71 12.78
C VAL A 247 14.73 2.73 12.10
N GLY A 248 14.24 3.92 11.75
CA GLY A 248 13.09 4.09 10.87
C GLY A 248 13.43 3.81 9.41
N ILE A 249 12.52 3.18 8.66
CA ILE A 249 12.70 2.93 7.22
C ILE A 249 11.52 3.54 6.46
N MET A 250 11.82 4.32 5.42
CA MET A 250 10.84 4.69 4.41
C MET A 250 11.35 4.31 3.03
N SER A 251 10.55 3.62 2.23
CA SER A 251 10.93 3.34 0.85
C SER A 251 9.77 3.35 -0.13
N ARG A 252 10.02 3.77 -1.37
CA ARG A 252 9.06 3.58 -2.47
C ARG A 252 8.95 2.12 -2.90
N SER A 253 10.01 1.32 -2.73
CA SER A 253 10.04 -0.09 -3.12
C SER A 253 9.77 -0.98 -1.91
N GLY A 254 8.74 -1.81 -2.01
CA GLY A 254 8.42 -2.78 -0.97
C GLY A 254 9.52 -3.81 -0.74
N GLY A 255 10.11 -4.34 -1.81
CA GLY A 255 11.23 -5.28 -1.70
C GLY A 255 12.46 -4.65 -1.02
N MET A 256 12.79 -3.40 -1.36
CA MET A 256 13.90 -2.70 -0.73
C MET A 256 13.62 -2.33 0.73
N THR A 257 12.34 -2.14 1.11
CA THR A 257 11.96 -1.98 2.52
C THR A 257 12.41 -3.19 3.34
N THR A 258 12.14 -4.41 2.87
CA THR A 258 12.55 -5.66 3.52
C THR A 258 14.06 -5.91 3.42
N GLU A 259 14.69 -5.57 2.30
CA GLU A 259 16.13 -5.75 2.11
C GLU A 259 16.93 -4.84 3.07
N ILE A 260 16.55 -3.56 3.18
CA ILE A 260 17.17 -2.62 4.12
C ILE A 260 17.00 -3.12 5.56
N ALA A 261 15.80 -3.56 5.93
CA ALA A 261 15.56 -4.12 7.27
C ALA A 261 16.45 -5.34 7.54
N SER A 262 16.56 -6.24 6.58
CA SER A 262 17.43 -7.43 6.68
C SER A 262 18.90 -7.07 6.80
N LEU A 263 19.37 -6.06 6.06
CA LEU A 263 20.75 -5.56 6.15
C LEU A 263 21.04 -4.93 7.51
N LEU A 264 20.10 -4.17 8.07
CA LEU A 264 20.24 -3.61 9.43
C LEU A 264 20.37 -4.73 10.46
N VAL A 265 19.49 -5.73 10.42
CA VAL A 265 19.53 -6.89 11.32
C VAL A 265 20.85 -7.65 11.22
N GLN A 266 21.37 -7.87 10.01
CA GLN A 266 22.66 -8.51 9.80
C GLN A 266 23.84 -7.75 10.42
N HIS A 267 23.70 -6.44 10.62
CA HIS A 267 24.71 -5.58 11.24
C HIS A 267 24.38 -5.26 12.71
N GLY A 268 23.48 -6.01 13.34
CA GLY A 268 23.14 -5.86 14.76
C GLY A 268 22.28 -4.63 15.08
N LEU A 269 21.65 -4.03 14.07
CA LEU A 269 20.68 -2.95 14.23
C LEU A 269 19.25 -3.51 14.11
N GLY A 270 18.27 -2.74 14.59
CA GLY A 270 16.86 -3.09 14.46
C GLY A 270 16.03 -1.93 13.93
N VAL A 271 14.75 -2.18 13.72
CA VAL A 271 13.81 -1.28 13.06
C VAL A 271 12.76 -0.79 14.06
N SER A 272 12.47 0.52 14.05
CA SER A 272 11.39 1.11 14.85
C SER A 272 10.06 0.98 14.11
N THR A 273 9.98 1.57 12.92
CA THR A 273 8.88 1.40 11.97
C THR A 273 9.42 1.42 10.54
N ALA A 274 8.92 0.52 9.69
CA ALA A 274 9.20 0.51 8.26
C ALA A 274 7.94 0.76 7.44
N ILE A 275 8.01 1.68 6.48
CA ILE A 275 6.88 2.10 5.65
C ILE A 275 7.27 1.99 4.17
N SER A 276 6.58 1.13 3.43
CA SER A 276 6.57 1.17 1.96
C SER A 276 5.58 2.26 1.52
N ILE A 277 6.06 3.41 1.08
CA ILE A 277 5.18 4.59 0.84
C ILE A 277 4.37 4.51 -0.46
N GLY A 278 4.81 3.69 -1.41
CA GLY A 278 4.15 3.52 -2.71
C GLY A 278 5.07 3.75 -3.91
N GLY A 279 4.93 2.89 -4.92
CA GLY A 279 5.66 2.98 -6.19
C GLY A 279 5.03 3.93 -7.23
N ASP A 280 3.74 4.23 -7.11
CA ASP A 280 2.99 4.94 -8.15
C ASP A 280 3.38 6.44 -8.27
N PRO A 281 3.13 7.10 -9.43
CA PRO A 281 3.50 8.52 -9.61
C PRO A 281 2.77 9.49 -8.67
N ILE A 282 1.56 9.12 -8.21
CA ILE A 282 0.76 9.90 -7.26
C ILE A 282 0.50 8.97 -6.07
N ILE A 283 0.99 9.38 -4.90
CA ILE A 283 0.87 8.66 -3.63
C ILE A 283 0.31 9.59 -2.56
N GLY A 284 -0.29 9.01 -1.53
CA GLY A 284 -0.89 9.75 -0.42
C GLY A 284 0.14 10.42 0.48
N SER A 285 1.09 9.65 1.01
CA SER A 285 2.12 10.16 1.92
C SER A 285 3.48 10.14 1.25
N SER A 286 4.17 11.28 1.27
CA SER A 286 5.55 11.42 0.84
C SER A 286 6.52 11.24 2.01
N PHE A 287 7.81 11.06 1.72
CA PHE A 287 8.85 11.08 2.76
C PHE A 287 8.78 12.32 3.64
N ALA A 288 8.61 13.50 3.04
CA ALA A 288 8.52 14.77 3.77
C ALA A 288 7.30 14.83 4.71
N SER A 289 6.20 14.18 4.35
CA SER A 289 5.00 14.14 5.21
C SER A 289 5.10 13.14 6.35
N LEU A 290 5.96 12.13 6.24
CA LEU A 290 6.13 11.07 7.24
C LEU A 290 7.33 11.31 8.16
N LEU A 291 8.36 11.99 7.70
CA LEU A 291 9.57 12.27 8.48
C LEU A 291 9.28 12.95 9.84
N PRO A 292 8.33 13.91 9.95
CA PRO A 292 7.97 14.47 11.26
C PRO A 292 7.46 13.43 12.26
N LEU A 293 6.79 12.36 11.79
CA LEU A 293 6.34 11.28 12.68
C LEU A 293 7.50 10.47 13.23
N PHE A 294 8.57 10.30 12.44
CA PHE A 294 9.80 9.65 12.89
C PHE A 294 10.59 10.54 13.86
N GLU A 295 10.61 11.86 13.64
CA GLU A 295 11.23 12.80 14.57
C GLU A 295 10.50 12.85 15.93
N GLU A 296 9.18 12.71 15.92
CA GLU A 296 8.34 12.70 17.13
C GLU A 296 8.36 11.35 17.87
N ASP A 297 8.81 10.28 17.23
CA ASP A 297 8.84 8.94 17.80
C ASP A 297 10.10 8.72 18.66
N PRO A 298 9.98 8.56 19.99
CA PRO A 298 11.14 8.39 20.86
C PRO A 298 11.88 7.05 20.66
N GLU A 299 11.29 6.08 19.96
CA GLU A 299 11.99 4.85 19.56
C GLU A 299 12.89 5.04 18.34
N THR A 300 12.71 6.11 17.56
CA THR A 300 13.48 6.34 16.35
C THR A 300 14.66 7.28 16.61
N GLU A 301 15.87 6.79 16.36
CA GLU A 301 17.12 7.55 16.48
C GLU A 301 17.74 7.91 15.11
N ALA A 302 17.38 7.16 14.07
CA ALA A 302 17.87 7.37 12.70
C ALA A 302 16.81 6.94 11.68
N VAL A 303 16.84 7.54 10.49
CA VAL A 303 15.92 7.20 9.40
C VAL A 303 16.68 6.91 8.12
N VAL A 304 16.35 5.79 7.47
CA VAL A 304 16.84 5.42 6.14
C VAL A 304 15.72 5.63 5.11
N THR A 305 16.04 6.33 4.02
CA THR A 305 15.11 6.56 2.91
C THR A 305 15.62 5.93 1.61
N PHE A 306 14.76 5.23 0.86
CA PHE A 306 15.09 4.63 -0.44
C PHE A 306 14.01 4.82 -1.50
#